data_AF-A0A5B9W048-F1
#
_entry.id   AF-A0A5B9W048-F1
#
_cell.length_a   1.000
_cell.length_b   1.000
_cell.length_c   1.000
_cell.angle_alpha   90.00
_cell.angle_beta   90.00
_cell.angle_gamma   90.00
#
_symmetry.space_group_name_H-M   'P 1'
#
loop_
_entity.id
_entity.type
_entity.pdbx_description
1 polymer ?
#
loop_
_entity_poly.entity_id
_entity_poly.type
_entity_poly.pdbx_seq_one_letter_code
_entity_poly.pdbx_strand_id
1 'polypeptide(L)'
;MYTHVVTCSHPYCSDAAAYKVASRWSDGTFSELKTFGFACPDHLEDVFREAEERILDYTLCPGEVIEEIAIYRFESGKRDRQLQRLWGLEENYRS
;
A
#
# COMPACT_ATOMS: atom_id res chain seq x y z
N MET A 1 -4.56 6.45 25.74
CA MET A 1 -4.93 6.22 24.33
C MET A 1 -3.80 5.43 23.71
N TYR A 2 -4.01 4.15 23.37
CA TYR A 2 -2.98 3.35 22.72
C TYR A 2 -2.87 3.78 21.25
N THR A 3 -1.89 4.61 20.95
CA THR A 3 -1.49 4.87 19.56
C THR A 3 -0.77 3.63 19.07
N HIS A 4 -1.47 2.74 18.38
CA HIS A 4 -0.82 1.64 17.65
C HIS A 4 0.03 2.27 16.54
N VAL A 5 1.35 2.24 16.73
CA VAL A 5 2.31 2.62 15.69
C VAL A 5 2.33 1.49 14.69
N VAL A 6 1.95 1.77 13.45
CA VAL A 6 2.13 0.84 12.34
C VAL A 6 3.59 0.88 11.95
N THR A 7 4.25 -0.26 12.03
CA THR A 7 5.66 -0.40 11.66
C THR A 7 5.81 -0.78 10.19
N CYS A 8 7.02 -0.62 9.65
CA CYS A 8 7.37 -1.15 8.35
C CYS A 8 7.11 -2.68 8.29
N SER A 9 6.62 -3.14 7.14
CA SER A 9 6.36 -4.55 6.85
C SER A 9 7.62 -5.34 6.47
N HIS A 10 8.75 -4.66 6.25
CA HIS A 10 10.01 -5.32 5.96
C HIS A 10 10.48 -6.13 7.19
N PRO A 11 10.87 -7.42 7.03
CA PRO A 11 11.06 -8.37 8.13
C PRO A 11 12.16 -7.99 9.12
N TYR A 12 13.11 -7.15 8.70
CA TYR A 12 14.22 -6.68 9.52
C TYR A 12 14.09 -5.21 9.94
N CYS A 13 12.94 -4.57 9.69
CA CYS A 13 12.70 -3.18 10.03
C CYS A 13 11.61 -3.07 11.11
N SER A 14 11.81 -2.17 12.07
CA SER A 14 10.82 -1.85 13.11
C SER A 14 10.51 -0.36 13.18
N ASP A 15 10.98 0.42 12.19
CA ASP A 15 10.67 1.84 12.08
C ASP A 15 9.18 2.07 11.82
N ALA A 16 8.72 3.25 12.21
CA ALA A 16 7.37 3.69 11.93
C ALA A 16 7.16 3.80 10.41
N ALA A 17 6.03 3.28 9.94
CA ALA A 17 5.64 3.42 8.55
C ALA A 17 5.35 4.89 8.24
N ALA A 18 5.94 5.39 7.16
CA ALA A 18 5.64 6.71 6.58
C ALA A 18 4.73 6.58 5.35
N TYR A 19 4.68 5.38 4.76
CA TYR A 19 3.97 5.08 3.54
C TYR A 19 3.13 3.82 3.68
N LYS A 20 2.00 3.82 2.98
CA LYS A 20 1.12 2.68 2.81
C LYS A 20 1.14 2.29 1.33
N VAL A 21 1.50 1.04 1.05
CA VAL A 21 1.47 0.46 -0.29
C VAL A 21 0.17 -0.31 -0.44
N ALA A 22 -0.67 0.13 -1.38
CA ALA A 22 -2.01 -0.39 -1.53
C ALA A 22 -2.50 -0.27 -2.98
N SER A 23 -3.49 -1.09 -3.35
CA SER A 23 -4.22 -0.94 -4.62
C SER A 23 -5.71 -0.79 -4.37
N ARG A 24 -6.38 -0.08 -5.26
CA ARG A 24 -7.85 -0.01 -5.27
C ARG A 24 -8.39 -1.31 -5.84
N TRP A 25 -9.23 -1.97 -5.08
CA TRP A 25 -9.96 -3.15 -5.50
C TRP A 25 -11.46 -2.86 -5.48
N SER A 26 -12.18 -3.43 -6.44
CA SER A 26 -13.63 -3.31 -6.55
C SER A 26 -14.23 -4.59 -7.09
N ASP A 27 -15.33 -5.06 -6.51
CA ASP A 27 -16.13 -6.21 -6.99
C ASP A 27 -17.39 -5.73 -7.73
N GLY A 28 -17.40 -4.49 -8.21
CA GLY A 28 -18.58 -3.86 -8.83
C GLY A 28 -19.67 -3.43 -7.84
N THR A 29 -19.72 -4.00 -6.64
CA THR A 29 -20.64 -3.58 -5.55
C THR A 29 -19.96 -2.70 -4.52
N PHE A 30 -18.71 -3.00 -4.18
CA PHE A 30 -17.93 -2.27 -3.18
C PHE A 30 -16.56 -1.94 -3.75
N SER A 31 -16.02 -0.80 -3.31
CA SER A 31 -14.63 -0.43 -3.57
C SER A 31 -13.89 -0.23 -2.25
N GLU A 32 -12.71 -0.83 -2.17
CA GLU A 32 -11.83 -0.75 -1.01
C GLU A 32 -10.38 -0.52 -1.44
N LEU A 33 -9.61 0.08 -0.53
CA LEU A 33 -8.17 0.20 -0.68
C LEU A 33 -7.49 -1.01 -0.05
N LYS A 34 -7.21 -2.03 -0.87
CA LYS A 34 -6.56 -3.27 -0.46
C LYS A 34 -5.10 -2.99 -0.13
N THR A 35 -4.72 -3.30 1.11
CA THR A 35 -3.37 -3.00 1.63
C THR A 35 -2.44 -4.17 1.35
N PHE A 36 -1.29 -3.88 0.74
CA PHE A 36 -0.26 -4.89 0.44
C PHE A 36 0.96 -4.77 1.36
N GLY A 37 1.23 -3.58 1.91
CA GLY A 37 2.29 -3.37 2.89
C GLY A 37 2.34 -1.95 3.45
N PHE A 38 3.15 -1.77 4.48
CA PHE A 38 3.52 -0.47 5.05
C PHE A 38 5.03 -0.32 5.01
N ALA A 39 5.52 0.86 4.68
CA ALA A 39 6.95 1.10 4.52
C ALA A 39 7.43 2.34 5.24
N CYS A 40 8.63 2.25 5.82
CA CYS A 40 9.42 3.42 6.15
C CYS A 40 10.09 3.98 4.88
N PRO A 41 10.67 5.19 4.90
CA PRO A 41 11.30 5.77 3.72
C PRO A 41 12.46 4.97 3.14
N ASP A 42 13.14 4.18 3.98
CA ASP A 42 14.34 3.41 3.58
C ASP A 42 13.97 2.11 2.84
N HIS A 43 12.88 1.46 3.24
CA HIS A 43 12.45 0.15 2.71
C HIS A 43 11.25 0.24 1.76
N LEU A 44 10.93 1.44 1.27
CA LEU A 44 9.75 1.64 0.42
C LEU A 44 9.83 0.88 -0.89
N GLU A 45 11.00 0.88 -1.53
CA GLU A 45 11.22 0.17 -2.80
C GLU A 45 10.99 -1.34 -2.64
N ASP A 46 11.57 -1.95 -1.60
CA ASP A 46 11.47 -3.39 -1.39
C ASP A 46 10.02 -3.82 -1.11
N VAL A 47 9.33 -3.08 -0.22
CA VAL A 47 7.92 -3.33 0.09
C VAL A 47 7.02 -3.08 -1.13
N PHE A 48 7.36 -2.09 -1.97
CA PHE A 48 6.61 -1.81 -3.20
C PHE A 48 6.77 -2.94 -4.22
N ARG A 49 8.00 -3.41 -4.44
CA ARG A 49 8.28 -4.55 -5.33
C ARG A 49 7.58 -5.82 -4.87
N GLU A 50 7.67 -6.15 -3.57
CA GLU A 50 6.93 -7.29 -3.00
C GLU A 50 5.42 -7.15 -3.22
N ALA A 51 4.88 -5.94 -3.10
CA ALA A 51 3.47 -5.68 -3.34
C ALA A 51 3.08 -5.86 -4.82
N GLU A 52 3.96 -5.47 -5.75
CA GLU A 52 3.77 -5.74 -7.18
C GLU A 52 3.81 -7.24 -7.49
N GLU A 53 4.71 -8.01 -6.88
CA GLU A 53 4.69 -9.47 -7.05
C GLU A 53 3.40 -10.09 -6.52
N ARG A 54 2.92 -9.61 -5.36
CA ARG A 54 1.65 -10.08 -4.76
C ARG A 54 0.41 -9.69 -5.56
N ILE A 55 0.41 -8.54 -6.23
CA ILE A 55 -0.73 -8.17 -7.09
C ILE A 55 -0.78 -9.00 -8.35
N LEU A 56 0.38 -9.38 -8.91
CA LEU A 56 0.48 -10.24 -10.09
C LEU A 56 0.02 -11.67 -9.80
N ASP A 57 0.26 -12.16 -8.57
CA ASP A 57 -0.26 -13.46 -8.11
C ASP A 57 -1.76 -13.42 -7.75
N TYR A 58 -2.33 -12.21 -7.61
CA TYR A 58 -3.72 -12.07 -7.17
C TYR A 58 -4.71 -12.53 -8.25
N THR A 59 -5.40 -13.64 -7.98
CA THR A 59 -6.45 -14.14 -8.85
C THR A 59 -7.76 -13.37 -8.61
N LEU A 60 -8.17 -12.59 -9.61
CA LEU A 60 -9.45 -11.87 -9.58
C LEU A 60 -10.63 -12.82 -9.81
N CYS A 61 -11.68 -12.67 -9.01
CA CYS A 61 -12.96 -13.30 -9.33
C CYS A 61 -13.64 -12.58 -10.51
N PRO A 62 -14.59 -13.24 -11.20
CA PRO A 62 -15.30 -12.62 -12.32
C PRO A 62 -16.08 -11.38 -11.87
N GLY A 63 -15.74 -10.21 -12.42
CA GLY A 63 -16.35 -8.93 -12.05
C GLY A 63 -15.52 -8.10 -11.07
N GLU A 64 -14.46 -8.69 -10.48
CA GLU A 64 -13.49 -7.96 -9.69
C GLU A 64 -12.51 -7.20 -10.60
N VAL A 65 -12.16 -6.00 -10.15
CA VAL A 65 -11.15 -5.14 -10.75
C VAL A 65 -10.17 -4.76 -9.65
N ILE A 66 -8.88 -4.93 -9.91
CA ILE A 66 -7.82 -4.38 -9.08
C ILE A 66 -7.00 -3.41 -9.93
N GLU A 67 -6.81 -2.20 -9.42
CA GLU A 67 -5.98 -1.20 -10.06
C GLU A 67 -4.49 -1.50 -9.81
N GLU A 68 -3.62 -0.67 -10.37
CA GLU A 68 -2.19 -0.74 -10.13
C GLU A 68 -1.84 -0.51 -8.66
N ILE A 69 -0.74 -1.12 -8.19
CA ILE A 69 -0.18 -0.81 -6.87
C ILE A 69 0.22 0.67 -6.83
N ALA A 70 -0.11 1.30 -5.71
CA ALA A 70 0.12 2.71 -5.49
C ALA A 70 0.68 2.99 -4.09
N ILE A 71 1.43 4.09 -3.99
CA ILE A 71 2.02 4.56 -2.75
C ILE A 71 1.15 5.69 -2.19
N TYR A 72 0.73 5.53 -0.95
CA TYR A 72 -0.03 6.52 -0.20
C TYR A 72 0.81 7.03 0.97
N ARG A 73 0.71 8.32 1.26
CA ARG A 73 1.27 8.86 2.50
C ARG A 73 0.50 8.28 3.68
N PHE A 74 1.18 7.57 4.57
CA PHE A 74 0.57 7.03 5.78
C PHE A 74 0.63 8.09 6.90
N GLU A 75 -0.52 8.35 7.50
CA GLU A 75 -0.63 9.24 8.66
C GLU A 75 -1.47 8.55 9.72
N SER A 76 -0.85 8.28 10.87
CA SER A 76 -1.50 7.64 12.01
C SER A 76 -2.74 8.44 12.44
N GLY A 77 -3.89 7.77 12.47
CA GLY A 77 -5.19 8.38 12.83
C GLY A 77 -6.00 8.91 11.65
N LYS A 78 -5.48 8.93 10.42
CA LYS A 78 -6.27 9.19 9.21
C LYS A 78 -6.85 7.89 8.66
N ARG A 79 -8.09 7.95 8.16
CA ARG A 79 -8.71 6.82 7.47
C ARG A 79 -8.16 6.68 6.05
N ASP A 80 -8.22 5.48 5.50
CA ASP A 80 -7.68 5.14 4.17
C ASP A 80 -8.19 6.05 3.05
N ARG A 81 -9.48 6.43 3.11
CA ARG A 81 -10.11 7.35 2.15
C ARG A 81 -9.55 8.77 2.18
N GLN A 82 -8.80 9.13 3.24
CA GLN A 82 -8.19 10.44 3.42
C GLN A 82 -6.68 10.43 3.11
N LEU A 83 -6.11 9.27 2.78
CA LEU A 83 -4.69 9.17 2.45
C LEU A 83 -4.45 9.71 1.04
N GLN A 84 -3.43 10.54 0.90
CA GLN A 84 -3.05 11.12 -0.38
C GLN A 84 -2.16 10.13 -1.14
N ARG A 85 -2.58 9.79 -2.37
CA ARG A 85 -1.75 9.03 -3.32
C ARG A 85 -0.59 9.89 -3.81
N LEU A 86 0.61 9.33 -3.85
CA LEU A 86 1.86 9.99 -4.19
C LEU A 86 2.32 9.55 -5.58
N TRP A 87 1.60 9.99 -6.61
CA TRP A 87 1.83 9.63 -8.02
C TRP A 87 3.30 9.78 -8.47
N GLY A 88 3.98 10.87 -8.10
CA GLY A 88 5.38 11.11 -8.49
C GLY A 88 6.42 10.30 -7.72
N LEU A 89 6.01 9.58 -6.66
CA LEU A 89 6.89 8.65 -5.95
C LEU A 89 6.84 7.27 -6.60
N GLU A 90 5.66 6.87 -7.08
CA GLU A 90 5.44 5.60 -7.79
C GLU A 90 6.30 5.50 -9.07
N GLU A 91 6.45 6.61 -9.81
CA GLU A 91 7.26 6.66 -11.04
C GLU A 91 8.76 6.48 -10.79
N ASN A 92 9.28 6.88 -9.61
CA ASN A 92 10.70 6.71 -9.28
C ASN A 92 11.09 5.26 -8.99
N TYR A 93 10.15 4.42 -8.56
CA TYR A 93 10.41 3.03 -8.19
C TYR A 93 9.97 2.01 -9.24
N ARG A 94 9.32 2.46 -10.32
CA ARG A 94 8.91 1.62 -11.46
C ARG A 94 9.99 1.49 -12.55
N SER A 95 11.14 2.15 -12.41
CA SER A 95 12.17 2.26 -13.45
C SER A 95 13.32 1.27 -13.30
#